data_AF-A0A3B8PRG9-F1
#
_entry.id   AF-A0A3B8PRG9-F1
#
_cell.length_a   1.000
_cell.length_b   1.000
_cell.length_c   1.000
_cell.angle_alpha   90.00
_cell.angle_beta   90.00
_cell.angle_gamma   90.00
#
_symmetry.space_group_name_H-M   'P 1'
#
loop_
_entity.id
_entity.type
_entity.pdbx_description
1 polymer ?
#
loop_
_entity_poly.entity_id
_entity_poly.type
_entity_poly.pdbx_seq_one_letter_code
_entity_poly.pdbx_strand_id
1 'polypeptide(L)'
;MNRFPVLLALAGLCLLLVLPDDMRAEATKLPVRIVVTPSKSARKDVPVSIVLDGLHERRGKLRLFEIRGNKRKAISSQWDTIGPHRLWWIMDGDTPGGAERRYVLEMVADREPAASTMRVDRTEAYLEIRRGDTKILRYNTKVTPLPPAADPKYKRSGYINPVWTPSG
;
A
#
# COMPACT_ATOMS: atom_id res chain seq x y z
N MET A 1 25.65 -38.56 -67.17
CA MET A 1 26.65 -37.50 -67.00
C MET A 1 26.28 -36.72 -65.74
N ASN A 2 27.25 -36.59 -64.81
CA ASN A 2 27.18 -35.99 -63.46
C ASN A 2 26.32 -36.70 -62.40
N ARG A 3 26.67 -36.82 -61.10
CA ARG A 3 27.88 -37.18 -60.31
C ARG A 3 27.50 -36.88 -58.83
N PHE A 4 27.48 -37.92 -57.96
CA PHE A 4 27.81 -37.89 -56.51
C PHE A 4 26.86 -37.13 -55.50
N PRO A 5 26.98 -37.30 -54.15
CA PRO A 5 26.40 -38.40 -53.37
C PRO A 5 25.84 -37.99 -51.96
N VAL A 6 25.37 -38.98 -51.18
CA VAL A 6 25.50 -39.18 -49.70
C VAL A 6 25.52 -37.94 -48.77
N LEU A 7 24.62 -37.89 -47.76
CA LEU A 7 25.04 -37.80 -46.35
C LEU A 7 23.91 -38.16 -45.37
N LEU A 8 24.16 -39.19 -44.56
CA LEU A 8 23.54 -39.44 -43.25
C LEU A 8 23.82 -38.23 -42.34
N ALA A 9 22.82 -37.75 -41.61
CA ALA A 9 23.04 -36.91 -40.44
C ALA A 9 22.10 -37.35 -39.30
N LEU A 10 22.67 -38.07 -38.34
CA LEU A 10 22.16 -38.17 -36.97
C LEU A 10 22.12 -36.77 -36.37
N ALA A 11 20.96 -36.36 -35.86
CA ALA A 11 20.83 -35.32 -34.85
C ALA A 11 19.79 -35.86 -33.86
N GLY A 12 20.18 -36.36 -32.69
CA GLY A 12 20.71 -35.52 -31.61
C GLY A 12 19.52 -35.09 -30.76
N LEU A 13 18.99 -36.04 -29.98
CA LEU A 13 17.89 -35.82 -29.03
C LEU A 13 18.39 -34.90 -27.90
N CYS A 14 18.33 -33.59 -28.13
CA CYS A 14 18.48 -32.58 -27.09
C CYS A 14 17.22 -32.60 -26.23
N LEU A 15 17.22 -33.43 -25.18
CA LEU A 15 16.26 -33.33 -24.09
C LEU A 15 16.59 -32.06 -23.30
N LEU A 16 16.08 -30.92 -23.76
CA LEU A 16 16.07 -29.69 -22.99
C LEU A 16 15.16 -29.93 -21.77
N LEU A 17 15.76 -30.30 -20.64
CA LEU A 17 15.11 -30.20 -19.34
C LEU A 17 14.88 -28.72 -19.06
N VAL A 18 13.72 -28.21 -19.53
CA VAL A 18 13.15 -26.98 -19.01
C VAL A 18 12.80 -27.27 -17.56
N LEU A 19 13.70 -26.91 -16.65
CA LEU A 19 13.38 -26.84 -15.23
C LEU A 19 12.21 -25.87 -15.11
N PRO A 20 11.05 -26.27 -14.55
CA PRO A 20 10.00 -25.32 -14.28
C PRO A 20 10.54 -24.31 -13.27
N ASP A 21 10.63 -23.05 -13.70
CA ASP A 21 10.95 -21.90 -12.87
C ASP A 21 9.75 -21.56 -11.94
N ASP A 22 9.15 -22.58 -11.35
CA ASP A 22 8.11 -22.44 -10.34
C ASP A 22 8.76 -22.29 -8.97
N MET A 23 9.61 -21.28 -8.83
CA MET A 23 9.72 -20.55 -7.56
C MET A 23 8.45 -19.72 -7.36
N ARG A 24 7.29 -20.39 -7.36
CA ARG A 24 6.04 -19.79 -6.93
C ARG A 24 6.16 -19.62 -5.42
N ALA A 25 6.47 -18.41 -4.96
CA ALA A 25 6.40 -18.06 -3.56
C ALA A 25 5.05 -18.56 -3.02
N GLU A 26 5.07 -19.48 -2.05
CA GLU A 26 3.86 -20.06 -1.51
C GLU A 26 3.02 -18.92 -0.93
N ALA A 27 1.78 -18.78 -1.43
CA ALA A 27 0.91 -17.69 -1.00
C ALA A 27 0.71 -17.75 0.52
N THR A 28 0.78 -16.59 1.18
CA THR A 28 0.66 -16.51 2.64
C THR A 28 -0.65 -17.16 3.10
N LYS A 29 -0.57 -18.15 3.99
CA LYS A 29 -1.75 -18.85 4.53
C LYS A 29 -2.43 -18.02 5.61
N LEU A 30 -3.76 -18.03 5.60
CA LEU A 30 -4.59 -17.37 6.61
C LEU A 30 -4.97 -18.35 7.74
N PRO A 31 -5.15 -17.86 8.98
CA PRO A 31 -4.96 -16.47 9.41
C PRO A 31 -3.47 -16.11 9.57
N VAL A 32 -3.08 -14.88 9.23
CA VAL A 32 -1.71 -14.40 9.48
C VAL A 32 -1.63 -13.83 10.88
N ARG A 33 -0.73 -14.36 11.70
CA ARG A 33 -0.42 -13.83 13.04
C ARG A 33 0.79 -12.91 12.93
N ILE A 34 0.64 -11.69 13.42
CA ILE A 34 1.67 -10.65 13.32
C ILE A 34 2.01 -10.21 14.75
N VAL A 35 3.30 -10.18 15.07
CA VAL A 35 3.81 -9.63 16.32
C VAL A 35 4.69 -8.43 15.97
N VAL A 36 4.38 -7.28 16.55
CA VAL A 36 5.18 -6.07 16.43
C VAL A 36 5.93 -5.89 17.73
N THR A 37 7.26 -5.99 17.66
CA THR A 37 8.15 -5.81 18.80
C THR A 37 8.71 -4.38 18.76
N PRO A 38 8.31 -3.48 19.67
CA PRO A 38 8.80 -2.11 19.65
C PRO A 38 10.22 -2.00 20.21
N SER A 39 10.90 -0.91 19.84
CA SER A 39 12.14 -0.48 20.50
C SER A 39 11.92 -0.21 22.00
N LYS A 40 13.02 -0.09 22.77
CA LYS A 40 12.99 0.22 24.21
C LYS A 40 12.30 1.55 24.57
N SER A 41 12.15 2.47 23.62
CA SER A 41 11.44 3.73 23.83
C SER A 41 9.94 3.59 23.62
N ALA A 42 9.15 4.25 24.46
CA ALA A 42 7.70 4.35 24.28
C ALA A 42 7.34 5.02 22.95
N ARG A 43 6.18 4.65 22.41
CA ARG A 43 5.67 5.14 21.14
C ARG A 43 4.17 5.42 21.22
N LYS A 44 3.67 6.32 20.39
CA LYS A 44 2.25 6.62 20.24
C LYS A 44 1.89 6.68 18.75
N ASP A 45 0.80 6.02 18.37
CA ASP A 45 0.20 6.11 17.02
C ASP A 45 1.21 5.87 15.87
N VAL A 46 1.94 4.75 15.94
CA VAL A 46 3.03 4.45 14.99
C VAL A 46 2.50 3.79 13.72
N PRO A 47 2.90 4.27 12.52
CA PRO A 47 2.64 3.54 11.28
C PRO A 47 3.50 2.27 11.23
N VAL A 48 2.84 1.14 10.97
CA VAL A 48 3.48 -0.18 10.85
C VAL A 48 3.09 -0.81 9.52
N SER A 49 4.01 -1.61 8.96
CA SER A 49 3.72 -2.37 7.76
C SER A 49 4.41 -3.71 7.67
N ILE A 50 3.84 -4.59 6.84
CA ILE A 50 4.39 -5.90 6.50
C ILE A 50 4.07 -6.24 5.04
N VAL A 51 4.99 -6.92 4.36
CA VAL A 51 4.77 -7.45 3.01
C VAL A 51 4.04 -8.78 3.12
N LEU A 52 2.96 -8.95 2.34
CA LEU A 52 2.12 -10.15 2.33
C LEU A 52 1.82 -10.57 0.89
N ASP A 53 2.52 -11.61 0.44
CA ASP A 53 2.36 -12.11 -0.92
C ASP A 53 1.10 -12.97 -1.06
N GLY A 54 0.39 -12.82 -2.19
CA GLY A 54 -0.80 -13.61 -2.54
C GLY A 54 -2.09 -13.28 -1.77
N LEU A 55 -2.09 -12.24 -0.92
CA LEU A 55 -3.28 -11.84 -0.15
C LEU A 55 -3.98 -10.58 -0.70
N HIS A 56 -3.27 -9.75 -1.45
CA HIS A 56 -3.77 -8.44 -1.91
C HIS A 56 -4.98 -8.51 -2.85
N GLU A 57 -5.16 -9.61 -3.60
CA GLU A 57 -6.34 -9.83 -4.45
C GLU A 57 -7.60 -9.99 -3.61
N ARG A 58 -7.47 -10.54 -2.40
CA ARG A 58 -8.55 -10.77 -1.45
C ARG A 58 -8.73 -9.60 -0.48
N ARG A 59 -8.04 -8.47 -0.68
CA ARG A 59 -8.04 -7.31 0.25
C ARG A 59 -9.42 -6.82 0.69
N GLY A 60 -10.42 -6.91 -0.19
CA GLY A 60 -11.81 -6.56 0.10
C GLY A 60 -12.50 -7.46 1.12
N LYS A 61 -11.94 -8.63 1.42
CA LYS A 61 -12.48 -9.62 2.38
C LYS A 61 -11.55 -9.87 3.56
N LEU A 62 -10.44 -9.14 3.67
CA LEU A 62 -9.47 -9.27 4.75
C LEU A 62 -9.66 -8.20 5.81
N ARG A 63 -9.59 -8.59 7.09
CA ARG A 63 -9.66 -7.67 8.22
C ARG A 63 -8.53 -7.93 9.21
N LEU A 64 -7.90 -6.84 9.66
CA LEU A 64 -6.87 -6.87 10.69
C LEU A 64 -7.52 -6.65 12.05
N PHE A 65 -7.17 -7.49 13.02
CA PHE A 65 -7.58 -7.35 14.41
C PHE A 65 -6.36 -7.23 15.30
N GLU A 66 -6.39 -6.31 16.26
CA GLU A 66 -5.47 -6.31 17.38
C GLU A 66 -6.01 -7.20 18.50
N ILE A 67 -5.13 -7.98 19.11
CA ILE A 67 -5.44 -8.83 20.25
C ILE A 67 -4.95 -8.12 21.52
N ARG A 68 -5.90 -7.69 22.36
CA ARG A 68 -5.62 -7.08 23.68
C ARG A 68 -6.24 -7.96 24.77
N GLY A 69 -5.40 -8.77 25.42
CA GLY A 69 -5.88 -9.82 26.32
C GLY A 69 -6.83 -10.77 25.58
N ASN A 70 -8.04 -10.94 26.10
CA ASN A 70 -9.07 -11.78 25.48
C ASN A 70 -9.97 -11.03 24.48
N LYS A 71 -9.71 -9.74 24.21
CA LYS A 71 -10.52 -8.93 23.30
C LYS A 71 -9.85 -8.79 21.94
N ARG A 72 -10.68 -8.84 20.88
CA ARG A 72 -10.27 -8.54 19.51
C ARG A 72 -10.83 -7.17 19.13
N LYS A 73 -9.95 -6.25 18.73
CA LYS A 73 -10.33 -4.92 18.24
C LYS A 73 -10.06 -4.84 16.74
N ALA A 74 -11.06 -4.51 15.94
CA ALA A 74 -10.86 -4.29 14.50
C ALA A 74 -9.98 -3.06 14.26
N ILE A 75 -8.98 -3.20 13.40
CA ILE A 75 -8.02 -2.14 13.06
C ILE A 75 -8.20 -1.72 11.61
N SER A 76 -8.24 -0.41 11.37
CA SER A 76 -8.20 0.14 10.02
C SER A 76 -6.83 -0.12 9.40
N SER A 77 -6.83 -0.71 8.21
CA SER A 77 -5.63 -1.05 7.47
C SER A 77 -5.80 -0.77 5.98
N GLN A 78 -4.69 -0.47 5.32
CA GLN A 78 -4.62 -0.12 3.92
C GLN A 78 -3.63 -1.04 3.20
N TRP A 79 -4.01 -1.50 2.00
CA TRP A 79 -3.10 -2.22 1.13
C TRP A 79 -2.41 -1.24 0.19
N ASP A 80 -1.10 -1.36 0.09
CA ASP A 80 -0.35 -0.75 -1.00
C ASP A 80 -0.67 -1.47 -2.31
N THR A 81 -0.99 -0.69 -3.33
CA THR A 81 -1.35 -1.18 -4.66
C THR A 81 -0.19 -1.12 -5.64
N ILE A 82 0.95 -0.51 -5.28
CA ILE A 82 2.10 -0.32 -6.16
C ILE A 82 3.37 -0.83 -5.46
N GLY A 83 4.05 -1.81 -6.06
CA GLY A 83 5.24 -2.45 -5.47
C GLY A 83 4.88 -3.65 -4.58
N PRO A 84 5.80 -4.14 -3.72
CA PRO A 84 5.54 -5.33 -2.93
C PRO A 84 4.28 -5.12 -2.08
N HIS A 85 3.34 -6.06 -2.16
CA HIS A 85 2.00 -5.89 -1.60
C HIS A 85 2.05 -5.78 -0.08
N ARG A 86 2.00 -4.54 0.39
CA ARG A 86 2.23 -4.19 1.79
C ARG A 86 0.91 -3.87 2.46
N LEU A 87 0.69 -4.45 3.63
CA LEU A 87 -0.38 -4.04 4.53
C LEU A 87 0.16 -2.97 5.48
N TRP A 88 -0.50 -1.82 5.52
CA TRP A 88 -0.24 -0.71 6.42
C TRP A 88 -1.34 -0.58 7.47
N TRP A 89 -0.98 -0.24 8.70
CA TRP A 89 -1.93 0.18 9.73
C TRP A 89 -1.25 1.11 10.72
N ILE A 90 -2.05 1.78 11.54
CA ILE A 90 -1.55 2.53 12.69
C ILE A 90 -1.67 1.65 13.93
N MET A 91 -0.56 1.47 14.63
CA MET A 91 -0.52 0.93 15.99
C MET A 91 -1.05 2.00 16.95
N ASP A 92 -2.37 2.04 17.08
CA ASP A 92 -3.07 3.12 17.77
C ASP A 92 -2.80 3.16 19.28
N GLY A 93 -2.82 4.37 19.83
CA GLY A 93 -2.61 4.63 21.25
C GLY A 93 -1.17 4.44 21.71
N ASP A 94 -1.00 4.45 23.03
CA ASP A 94 0.30 4.36 23.67
C ASP A 94 0.81 2.92 23.68
N THR A 95 2.06 2.75 23.30
CA THR A 95 2.80 1.47 23.34
C THR A 95 4.03 1.67 24.22
N PRO A 96 4.04 1.08 25.44
CA PRO A 96 5.22 1.14 26.30
C PRO A 96 6.45 0.57 25.61
N GLY A 97 7.63 1.08 26.00
CA GLY A 97 8.90 0.57 25.49
C GLY A 97 9.04 -0.94 25.72
N GLY A 98 9.40 -1.68 24.68
CA GLY A 98 9.56 -3.14 24.72
C GLY A 98 8.26 -3.96 24.81
N ALA A 99 7.07 -3.34 24.83
CA ALA A 99 5.80 -4.07 24.92
C ALA A 99 5.31 -4.56 23.55
N GLU A 100 5.21 -5.87 23.35
CA GLU A 100 4.71 -6.44 22.10
C GLU A 100 3.25 -6.07 21.82
N ARG A 101 2.93 -5.88 20.54
CA ARG A 101 1.56 -5.73 20.04
C ARG A 101 1.25 -6.86 19.08
N ARG A 102 0.14 -7.56 19.28
CA ARG A 102 -0.23 -8.76 18.53
C ARG A 102 -1.45 -8.52 17.67
N TYR A 103 -1.39 -8.99 16.44
CA TYR A 103 -2.45 -8.84 15.45
C TYR A 103 -2.74 -10.14 14.72
N VAL A 104 -3.96 -10.23 14.18
CA VAL A 104 -4.41 -11.34 13.33
C VAL A 104 -5.09 -10.76 12.10
N LEU A 105 -4.65 -11.19 10.92
CA LEU A 105 -5.29 -10.92 9.64
C LEU A 105 -6.06 -12.16 9.19
N GLU A 106 -7.36 -12.02 8.92
CA GLU A 106 -8.22 -13.14 8.52
C GLU A 106 -9.27 -12.74 7.49
N MET A 107 -9.88 -13.74 6.86
CA MET A 107 -11.05 -13.56 6.01
C MET A 107 -12.27 -13.23 6.87
N VAL A 108 -13.09 -12.31 6.40
CA VAL A 108 -14.42 -12.02 6.95
C VAL A 108 -15.48 -12.22 5.86
N ALA A 109 -16.63 -12.76 6.24
CA ALA A 109 -17.74 -13.04 5.32
C ALA A 109 -18.34 -11.74 4.78
N ASP A 110 -18.64 -10.82 5.69
CA ASP A 110 -19.16 -9.49 5.39
C ASP A 110 -18.16 -8.43 5.83
N ARG A 111 -17.74 -7.60 4.89
CA ARG A 111 -16.98 -6.39 5.19
C ARG A 111 -17.96 -5.23 5.20
N GLU A 112 -18.21 -4.68 6.38
CA GLU A 112 -18.67 -3.29 6.40
C GLU A 112 -17.61 -2.44 5.70
N PRO A 113 -17.98 -1.66 4.67
CA PRO A 113 -17.06 -0.74 4.04
C PRO A 113 -16.42 0.10 5.13
N ALA A 114 -15.09 0.07 5.23
CA ALA A 114 -14.41 1.04 6.07
C ALA A 114 -14.80 2.41 5.49
N ALA A 115 -15.51 3.22 6.27
CA ALA A 115 -15.92 4.54 5.82
C ALA A 115 -14.65 5.31 5.43
N SER A 116 -14.42 5.48 4.13
CA SER A 116 -13.35 6.35 3.65
C SER A 116 -13.79 7.77 4.02
N THR A 117 -13.25 8.29 5.11
CA THR A 117 -13.48 9.68 5.48
C THR A 117 -12.79 10.61 4.50
N MET A 118 -11.76 10.13 3.79
CA MET A 118 -11.00 10.90 2.83
C MET A 118 -11.64 10.87 1.43
N ARG A 119 -11.75 12.03 0.81
CA ARG A 119 -12.20 12.22 -0.58
C ARG A 119 -11.18 13.06 -1.34
N VAL A 120 -11.07 12.79 -2.64
CA VAL A 120 -10.23 13.55 -3.55
C VAL A 120 -11.11 14.01 -4.71
N ASP A 121 -11.35 15.31 -4.76
CA ASP A 121 -12.09 15.95 -5.84
C ASP A 121 -11.10 16.49 -6.87
N ARG A 122 -11.12 15.91 -8.07
CA ARG A 122 -10.23 16.31 -9.17
C ARG A 122 -10.99 17.15 -10.18
N THR A 123 -10.44 18.32 -10.46
CA THR A 123 -10.86 19.18 -11.56
C THR A 123 -9.67 19.41 -12.50
N GLU A 124 -9.87 20.12 -13.61
CA GLU A 124 -8.73 20.54 -14.43
C GLU A 124 -7.82 21.55 -13.75
N ALA A 125 -8.35 22.34 -12.82
CA ALA A 125 -7.65 23.45 -12.19
C ALA A 125 -6.93 23.04 -10.90
N TYR A 126 -7.46 22.05 -10.18
CA TYR A 126 -6.92 21.61 -8.91
C TYR A 126 -7.32 20.17 -8.54
N LEU A 127 -6.58 19.62 -7.58
CA LEU A 127 -6.90 18.43 -6.81
C LEU A 127 -7.18 18.84 -5.36
N GLU A 128 -8.39 18.60 -4.85
CA GLU A 128 -8.78 18.92 -3.48
C GLU A 128 -8.93 17.66 -2.66
N ILE A 129 -8.25 17.61 -1.51
CA ILE A 129 -8.31 16.52 -0.54
C ILE A 129 -9.17 16.98 0.63
N ARG A 130 -10.19 16.18 0.98
CA ARG A 130 -11.14 16.47 2.05
C ARG A 130 -11.28 15.30 3.01
N ARG A 131 -11.61 15.59 4.27
CA ARG A 131 -12.07 14.60 5.25
C ARG A 131 -13.51 14.94 5.67
N GLY A 132 -14.48 14.13 5.24
CA GLY A 132 -15.88 14.52 5.33
C GLY A 132 -16.11 15.83 4.55
N ASP A 133 -16.59 16.86 5.24
CA ASP A 133 -16.78 18.20 4.66
C ASP A 133 -15.57 19.12 4.88
N THR A 134 -14.59 18.75 5.72
CA THR A 134 -13.41 19.55 6.01
C THR A 134 -12.39 19.48 4.87
N LYS A 135 -11.97 20.63 4.34
CA LYS A 135 -10.87 20.71 3.37
C LYS A 135 -9.53 20.53 4.08
N ILE A 136 -8.61 19.79 3.47
CA ILE A 136 -7.27 19.53 4.02
C ILE A 136 -6.21 20.20 3.16
N LEU A 137 -6.21 19.87 1.86
CA LEU A 137 -5.22 20.37 0.90
C LEU A 137 -5.89 20.63 -0.43
N ARG A 138 -5.51 21.72 -1.08
CA ARG A 138 -5.77 21.93 -2.50
C ARG A 138 -4.45 22.09 -3.22
N TYR A 139 -4.20 21.18 -4.14
CA TYR A 139 -3.07 21.26 -5.05
C TYR A 139 -3.53 21.88 -6.37
N ASN A 140 -3.09 23.09 -6.67
CA ASN A 140 -3.45 23.76 -7.92
C ASN A 140 -2.60 23.18 -9.06
N THR A 141 -3.26 22.58 -10.05
CA THR A 141 -2.61 21.96 -11.22
C THR A 141 -2.37 22.97 -12.35
N LYS A 142 -3.11 24.08 -12.35
CA LYS A 142 -2.90 25.22 -13.26
C LYS A 142 -2.18 26.36 -12.54
N VAL A 143 -1.43 27.16 -13.32
CA VAL A 143 -0.81 28.40 -12.82
C VAL A 143 -1.91 29.31 -12.28
N THR A 144 -1.80 29.66 -11.00
CA THR A 144 -2.73 30.59 -10.34
C THR A 144 -2.20 32.02 -10.48
N PRO A 145 -3.06 33.05 -10.67
CA PRO A 145 -2.60 34.43 -10.72
C PRO A 145 -1.83 34.80 -9.46
N LEU A 146 -0.68 35.45 -9.64
CA LEU A 146 0.08 35.99 -8.52
C LEU A 146 -0.63 37.23 -7.94
N PRO A 147 -0.59 37.45 -6.62
CA PRO A 147 -0.93 38.75 -6.06
C PRO A 147 -0.11 39.87 -6.73
N PRO A 148 -0.66 41.10 -6.87
CA PRO A 148 0.00 42.17 -7.61
C PRO A 148 1.44 42.50 -7.17
N ALA A 149 1.77 42.25 -5.90
CA ALA A 149 3.09 42.51 -5.31
C ALA A 149 4.03 41.29 -5.28
N ALA A 150 3.61 40.14 -5.80
CA ALA A 150 4.40 38.92 -5.72
C ALA A 150 5.39 38.80 -6.90
N ASP A 151 6.63 38.40 -6.60
CA ASP A 151 7.68 38.20 -7.59
C ASP A 151 7.27 37.15 -8.64
N PRO A 152 7.37 37.46 -9.95
CA PRO A 152 7.03 36.54 -11.05
C PRO A 152 7.66 35.15 -10.96
N LYS A 153 8.80 34.98 -10.28
CA LYS A 153 9.42 33.65 -10.08
C LYS A 153 8.51 32.67 -9.32
N TYR A 154 7.53 33.16 -8.57
CA TYR A 154 6.58 32.33 -7.83
C TYR A 154 5.40 31.79 -8.69
N LYS A 155 5.32 32.13 -9.99
CA LYS A 155 4.23 31.70 -10.91
C LYS A 155 4.08 30.17 -11.04
N ARG A 156 5.17 29.40 -10.96
CA ARG A 156 5.16 27.94 -11.12
C ARG A 156 5.22 27.24 -9.76
N SER A 157 4.13 27.33 -9.00
CA SER A 157 3.97 26.65 -7.70
C SER A 157 4.82 27.20 -6.55
N GLY A 158 5.37 28.41 -6.70
CA GLY A 158 6.00 29.13 -5.59
C GLY A 158 5.00 29.85 -4.69
N TYR A 159 3.73 29.91 -5.11
CA TYR A 159 2.60 30.33 -4.27
C TYR A 159 2.01 29.11 -3.56
N ILE A 160 1.82 29.23 -2.25
CA ILE A 160 1.43 28.15 -1.33
C ILE A 160 0.19 27.42 -1.86
N ASN A 161 0.30 26.11 -2.07
CA ASN A 161 -0.87 25.24 -2.20
C ASN A 161 -1.67 25.38 -0.89
N PRO A 162 -2.94 25.82 -0.92
CA PRO A 162 -3.69 26.04 0.31
C PRO A 162 -3.72 24.77 1.15
N VAL A 163 -3.06 24.84 2.30
CA VAL A 163 -3.18 23.88 3.38
C VAL A 163 -4.12 24.52 4.38
N TRP A 164 -5.23 23.85 4.67
CA TRP A 164 -6.13 24.30 5.73
C TRP A 164 -5.61 23.82 7.07
N THR A 165 -5.77 24.67 8.07
CA THR A 165 -5.45 24.30 9.45
C THR A 165 -6.45 23.24 9.94
N PRO A 166 -6.18 22.52 11.03
CA PRO A 166 -7.15 21.60 11.61
C PRO A 166 -8.51 22.24 11.95
N SER A 167 -8.54 23.56 12.17
CA SER A 167 -9.74 24.38 12.36
C SER A 167 -10.46 24.81 11.08
N GLY A 168 -9.86 24.60 9.90
CA GLY A 168 -10.26 25.18 8.62
C GLY A 168 -9.39 26.37 8.28
#